data_AF-B1YEP5-F1
#
_entry.id   AF-B1YEP5-F1
#
_cell.length_a   1.000
_cell.length_b   1.000
_cell.length_c   1.000
_cell.angle_alpha   90.00
_cell.angle_beta   90.00
_cell.angle_gamma   90.00
#
_symmetry.space_group_name_H-M   'P 1'
#
loop_
_entity.id
_entity.type
_entity.pdbx_description
1 polymer ?
#
loop_
_entity_poly.entity_id
_entity_poly.type
_entity_poly.pdbx_seq_one_letter_code
_entity_poly.pdbx_strand_id
1 'polypeptide(L)'
;MAKIPAKPVLDLLKKTAPPTAKFLKENWGSVAALAPSAIQEINKLHTNNKEKNKIKMHHRKNQHNRYKKEILPRLNIMKRKELISAKLEIEQYIQQINNESQNESKVKNVVHSKRSKNWNEILIQVIDKMKSRDYEEYLLIFNNPSYKSIYFEDYDFIIDHFKNLISTSNIEELSNFITSHTGKNNNEVQKDFYFTTLS
;
A
#
# COMPACT_ATOMS: atom_id res chain seq x y z
N MET A 1 16.15 27.02 -5.76
CA MET A 1 15.42 25.74 -5.62
C MET A 1 14.24 25.96 -4.67
N ALA A 2 13.01 25.94 -5.20
CA ALA A 2 11.82 26.22 -4.41
C ALA A 2 11.48 25.02 -3.52
N LYS A 3 11.66 25.18 -2.20
CA LYS A 3 11.12 24.26 -1.19
C LYS A 3 9.61 24.36 -1.27
N ILE A 4 8.94 23.32 -1.76
CA ILE A 4 7.48 23.23 -1.74
C ILE A 4 7.08 23.29 -0.26
N PRO A 5 6.34 24.31 0.18
CA PRO A 5 5.97 24.44 1.59
C PRO A 5 5.06 23.28 1.97
N ALA A 6 5.23 22.68 3.14
CA ALA A 6 4.41 21.56 3.62
C ALA A 6 2.93 21.95 3.90
N LYS A 7 2.64 23.26 3.98
CA LYS A 7 1.32 23.80 4.36
C LYS A 7 0.18 23.52 3.37
N PRO A 8 0.33 23.67 2.03
CA PRO A 8 -0.77 23.44 1.08
C PRO A 8 -1.16 21.96 0.98
N VAL A 9 -0.21 21.05 1.18
CA VAL A 9 -0.44 19.59 1.19
C VAL A 9 -1.28 19.19 2.40
N LEU A 10 -1.02 19.81 3.56
CA LEU A 10 -1.77 19.58 4.80
C LEU A 10 -3.24 20.04 4.72
N ASP A 11 -3.52 21.16 4.05
CA ASP A 11 -4.89 21.68 3.93
C ASP A 11 -5.74 20.91 2.91
N LEU A 12 -5.11 20.37 1.86
CA LEU A 12 -5.78 19.45 0.93
C LEU A 12 -6.12 18.12 1.59
N LEU A 13 -5.18 17.52 2.34
CA LEU A 13 -5.39 16.27 3.08
C LEU A 13 -6.45 16.41 4.19
N LYS A 14 -6.51 17.53 4.89
CA LYS A 14 -7.55 17.80 5.91
C LYS A 14 -8.96 17.95 5.33
N LYS A 15 -9.08 18.43 4.08
CA LYS A 15 -10.38 18.60 3.41
C LYS A 15 -10.90 17.32 2.75
N THR A 16 -10.03 16.37 2.44
CA THR A 16 -10.42 15.13 1.73
C THR A 16 -10.33 13.87 2.60
N ALA A 17 -9.63 13.88 3.74
CA ALA A 17 -9.53 12.73 4.63
C ALA A 17 -10.58 12.77 5.76
N PRO A 18 -11.24 11.65 6.10
CA PRO A 18 -12.08 11.56 7.30
C PRO A 18 -11.23 11.75 8.57
N PRO A 19 -11.84 12.10 9.71
CA PRO A 19 -11.14 12.56 10.91
C PRO A 19 -10.52 11.38 11.67
N THR A 20 -9.39 10.83 11.21
CA THR A 20 -8.61 9.85 11.97
C THR A 20 -7.12 10.20 11.93
N ALA A 21 -6.75 11.17 12.77
CA ALA A 21 -5.37 11.60 13.03
C ALA A 21 -4.41 10.47 13.49
N LYS A 22 -4.92 9.28 13.86
CA LYS A 22 -4.10 8.13 14.28
C LYS A 22 -3.42 7.42 13.09
N PHE A 23 -4.11 7.26 11.96
CA PHE A 23 -3.59 6.54 10.79
C PHE A 23 -2.46 7.32 10.08
N LEU A 24 -2.63 8.64 9.98
CA LEU A 24 -1.61 9.55 9.46
C LEU A 24 -0.35 9.56 10.31
N LYS A 25 -0.46 9.37 11.63
CA LYS A 25 0.68 9.36 12.54
C LYS A 25 1.49 8.06 12.45
N GLU A 26 0.83 6.92 12.23
CA GLU A 26 1.47 5.59 12.16
C GLU A 26 2.04 5.27 10.77
N ASN A 27 1.49 5.86 9.70
CA ASN A 27 1.92 5.60 8.31
C ASN A 27 2.40 6.86 7.58
N TRP A 28 2.78 7.93 8.32
CA TRP A 28 3.23 9.19 7.72
C TRP A 28 4.35 8.99 6.71
N GLY A 29 5.34 8.13 7.01
CA GLY A 29 6.48 7.88 6.13
C GLY A 29 6.10 7.29 4.77
N SER A 30 5.08 6.43 4.72
CA SER A 30 4.63 5.75 3.50
C SER A 30 3.54 6.53 2.74
N VAL A 31 2.79 7.42 3.42
CA VAL A 31 1.79 8.29 2.80
C VAL A 31 2.39 9.62 2.34
N ALA A 32 3.36 10.17 3.05
CA ALA A 32 4.07 11.40 2.65
C ALA A 32 4.95 11.20 1.41
N ALA A 33 5.31 9.95 1.10
CA ALA A 33 6.05 9.57 -0.12
C ALA A 33 5.14 9.45 -1.36
N LEU A 34 3.82 9.55 -1.22
CA LEU A 34 2.90 9.51 -2.37
C LEU A 34 2.86 10.88 -3.05
N ALA A 35 3.24 10.91 -4.33
CA ALA A 35 3.15 12.11 -5.15
C ALA A 35 1.69 12.61 -5.22
N PRO A 36 1.44 13.93 -5.25
CA PRO A 36 0.09 14.50 -5.38
C PRO A 36 -0.71 13.98 -6.60
N SER A 37 -0.01 13.55 -7.65
CA SER A 37 -0.59 12.94 -8.86
C SER A 37 -1.22 11.57 -8.59
N ALA A 38 -0.59 10.72 -7.78
CA ALA A 38 -1.13 9.41 -7.40
C ALA A 38 -2.43 9.57 -6.59
N ILE A 39 -2.49 10.59 -5.72
CA ILE A 39 -3.69 10.93 -4.95
C ILE A 39 -4.82 11.43 -5.87
N GLN A 40 -4.48 12.21 -6.91
CA GLN A 40 -5.46 12.66 -7.91
C GLN A 40 -5.95 11.54 -8.83
N GLU A 41 -5.10 10.58 -9.20
CA GLU A 41 -5.51 9.41 -10.00
C GLU A 41 -6.45 8.47 -9.24
N ILE A 42 -6.23 8.29 -7.94
CA ILE A 42 -7.16 7.54 -7.07
C ILE A 42 -8.55 8.19 -7.12
N ASN A 43 -8.62 9.53 -7.00
CA ASN A 43 -9.90 10.25 -7.08
C ASN A 43 -10.57 10.16 -8.46
N LYS A 44 -9.79 10.07 -9.56
CA LYS A 44 -10.31 9.91 -10.93
C LYS A 44 -10.81 8.49 -11.22
N LEU A 45 -10.27 7.46 -10.58
CA LEU A 45 -10.75 6.08 -10.70
C LEU A 45 -12.12 5.88 -10.04
N HIS A 46 -12.50 6.74 -9.08
CA HIS A 46 -13.80 6.68 -8.41
C HIS A 46 -14.96 7.31 -9.21
N THR A 47 -14.72 8.05 -10.29
CA THR A 47 -15.79 8.81 -10.97
C THR A 47 -16.40 8.18 -12.22
N ASN A 48 -15.88 7.06 -12.76
CA ASN A 48 -16.24 6.60 -14.11
C ASN A 48 -17.03 5.29 -14.25
N ASN A 49 -17.77 4.82 -13.23
CA ASN A 49 -18.64 3.64 -13.40
C ASN A 49 -20.07 3.88 -12.91
N LYS A 50 -20.86 4.60 -13.71
CA LYS A 50 -22.32 4.59 -13.65
C LYS A 50 -22.89 4.17 -15.00
N GLU A 51 -22.96 2.87 -15.29
CA GLU A 51 -23.98 2.36 -16.22
C GLU A 51 -24.55 0.97 -15.82
N LYS A 52 -25.86 1.02 -15.57
CA LYS A 52 -26.97 0.10 -15.94
C LYS A 52 -26.93 -1.41 -15.58
N ASN A 53 -27.72 -1.71 -14.56
CA ASN A 53 -28.65 -2.84 -14.37
C ASN A 53 -28.30 -4.25 -14.89
N LYS A 54 -27.99 -5.17 -13.94
CA LYS A 54 -28.42 -6.58 -13.91
C LYS A 54 -28.34 -7.06 -12.45
N ILE A 55 -29.44 -7.63 -11.93
CA ILE A 55 -29.64 -8.25 -10.60
C ILE A 55 -28.73 -7.63 -9.51
N LYS A 56 -29.26 -6.66 -8.73
CA LYS A 56 -28.50 -5.86 -7.73
C LYS A 56 -27.84 -6.73 -6.65
N MET A 57 -26.78 -7.42 -7.01
CA MET A 57 -25.79 -7.89 -6.08
C MET A 57 -25.17 -6.62 -5.50
N HIS A 58 -25.29 -6.46 -4.18
CA HIS A 58 -24.87 -5.26 -3.46
C HIS A 58 -23.46 -4.86 -3.94
N HIS A 59 -23.22 -3.59 -4.27
CA HIS A 59 -21.95 -3.13 -4.87
C HIS A 59 -20.71 -3.74 -4.18
N ARG A 60 -20.68 -3.74 -2.85
CA ARG A 60 -19.65 -4.39 -2.02
C ARG A 60 -19.46 -5.89 -2.26
N LYS A 61 -20.52 -6.65 -2.50
CA LYS A 61 -20.43 -8.07 -2.88
C LYS A 61 -19.85 -8.23 -4.29
N ASN A 62 -20.12 -7.29 -5.20
CA ASN A 62 -19.47 -7.25 -6.51
C ASN A 62 -17.98 -6.93 -6.37
N GLN A 63 -17.63 -5.92 -5.58
CA GLN A 63 -16.23 -5.53 -5.35
C GLN A 63 -15.46 -6.67 -4.68
N HIS A 64 -16.00 -7.27 -3.62
CA HIS A 64 -15.37 -8.42 -2.99
C HIS A 64 -15.19 -9.60 -3.96
N ASN A 65 -16.17 -9.86 -4.84
CA ASN A 65 -16.04 -10.89 -5.86
C ASN A 65 -15.01 -10.53 -6.94
N ARG A 66 -14.92 -9.25 -7.34
CA ARG A 66 -13.88 -8.73 -8.22
C ARG A 66 -12.50 -8.95 -7.60
N TYR A 67 -12.32 -8.65 -6.31
CA TYR A 67 -11.08 -8.93 -5.62
C TYR A 67 -10.72 -10.42 -5.66
N LYS A 68 -11.69 -11.30 -5.37
CA LYS A 68 -11.45 -12.75 -5.39
C LYS A 68 -11.15 -13.32 -6.77
N LYS A 69 -11.81 -12.83 -7.83
CA LYS A 69 -11.72 -13.40 -9.18
C LYS A 69 -10.67 -12.75 -10.06
N GLU A 70 -10.37 -11.47 -9.85
CA GLU A 70 -9.56 -10.68 -10.78
C GLU A 70 -8.29 -10.14 -10.12
N ILE A 71 -8.38 -9.59 -8.90
CA ILE A 71 -7.25 -8.91 -8.27
C ILE A 71 -6.33 -9.91 -7.57
N LEU A 72 -6.87 -10.77 -6.69
CA LEU A 72 -6.09 -11.76 -5.95
C LEU A 72 -5.24 -12.67 -6.86
N PRO A 73 -5.76 -13.21 -7.98
CA PRO A 73 -4.97 -14.04 -8.88
C PRO A 73 -3.84 -13.29 -9.60
N ARG A 74 -3.90 -11.95 -9.65
CA ARG A 74 -2.95 -11.09 -10.38
C ARG A 74 -1.97 -10.35 -9.48
N LEU A 75 -2.02 -10.54 -8.16
CA LEU A 75 -1.17 -9.80 -7.22
C LEU A 75 0.33 -9.90 -7.54
N ASN A 76 0.77 -11.03 -8.12
CA ASN A 76 2.16 -11.26 -8.49
C ASN A 76 2.67 -10.37 -9.65
N ILE A 77 1.79 -9.92 -10.53
CA ILE A 77 2.14 -9.09 -11.69
C ILE A 77 1.79 -7.62 -11.49
N MET A 78 1.12 -7.27 -10.39
CA MET A 78 0.74 -5.90 -10.09
C MET A 78 1.94 -5.05 -9.70
N LYS A 79 1.96 -3.81 -10.17
CA LYS A 79 2.93 -2.77 -9.78
C LYS A 79 2.65 -2.29 -8.36
N ARG A 80 3.63 -1.66 -7.72
CA ARG A 80 3.51 -1.15 -6.36
C ARG A 80 2.35 -0.16 -6.21
N LYS A 81 2.15 0.74 -7.18
CA LYS A 81 1.00 1.67 -7.22
C LYS A 81 -0.34 0.96 -7.19
N GLU A 82 -0.45 -0.14 -7.91
CA GLU A 82 -1.70 -0.91 -8.03
C GLU A 82 -1.98 -1.65 -6.73
N LEU A 83 -0.96 -2.22 -6.08
CA LEU A 83 -1.10 -2.87 -4.77
C LEU A 83 -1.46 -1.85 -3.67
N ILE A 84 -0.86 -0.66 -3.69
CA ILE A 84 -1.21 0.43 -2.75
C ILE A 84 -2.65 0.89 -2.97
N SER A 85 -3.06 1.07 -4.24
CA SER A 85 -4.45 1.43 -4.58
C SER A 85 -5.42 0.36 -4.09
N ALA A 86 -5.10 -0.90 -4.30
CA ALA A 86 -5.91 -2.03 -3.83
C ALA A 86 -6.00 -2.08 -2.31
N LYS A 87 -4.89 -1.83 -1.59
CA LYS A 87 -4.84 -1.74 -0.13
C LYS A 87 -5.78 -0.64 0.40
N LEU A 88 -5.66 0.57 -0.15
CA LEU A 88 -6.47 1.72 0.27
C LEU A 88 -7.97 1.49 0.03
N GLU A 89 -8.34 0.92 -1.12
CA GLU A 89 -9.74 0.59 -1.42
C GLU A 89 -10.31 -0.44 -0.42
N ILE A 90 -9.53 -1.47 -0.04
CA ILE A 90 -9.93 -2.45 0.97
C ILE A 90 -10.10 -1.80 2.35
N GLU A 91 -9.16 -0.96 2.77
CA GLU A 91 -9.23 -0.25 4.06
C GLU A 91 -10.49 0.63 4.15
N GLN A 92 -10.86 1.30 3.07
CA GLN A 92 -12.11 2.08 2.98
C GLN A 92 -13.34 1.18 3.17
N TYR A 93 -13.39 0.00 2.56
CA TYR A 93 -14.50 -0.94 2.76
C TYR A 93 -14.59 -1.41 4.21
N ILE A 94 -13.46 -1.73 4.85
CA ILE A 94 -13.41 -2.13 6.25
C ILE A 94 -13.93 -1.00 7.14
N GLN A 95 -13.47 0.24 6.92
CA GLN A 95 -13.91 1.40 7.67
C GLN A 95 -15.41 1.64 7.52
N GLN A 96 -15.94 1.53 6.30
CA GLN A 96 -17.37 1.66 6.05
C GLN A 96 -18.17 0.58 6.80
N ILE A 97 -17.72 -0.69 6.78
CA ILE A 97 -18.36 -1.78 7.51
C ILE A 97 -18.35 -1.51 9.02
N ASN A 98 -17.23 -1.00 9.56
CA ASN A 98 -17.11 -0.69 10.98
C ASN A 98 -18.07 0.45 11.38
N ASN A 99 -18.18 1.50 10.55
CA ASN A 99 -19.11 2.61 10.78
C ASN A 99 -20.58 2.14 10.73
N GLU A 100 -20.92 1.26 9.78
CA GLU A 100 -22.27 0.66 9.70
C GLU A 100 -22.57 -0.21 10.93
N SER A 101 -21.59 -1.00 11.39
CA SER A 101 -21.75 -1.86 12.58
C SER A 101 -21.96 -1.06 13.87
N GLN A 102 -21.43 0.16 13.97
CA GLN A 102 -21.66 1.03 15.12
C GLN A 102 -23.07 1.62 15.16
N ASN A 103 -23.72 1.75 14.00
CA ASN A 103 -25.03 2.41 13.84
C ASN A 103 -26.20 1.43 13.68
N GLU A 104 -25.95 0.12 13.64
CA GLU A 104 -26.97 -0.91 13.40
C GLU A 104 -27.25 -1.80 14.62
N SER A 105 -28.38 -2.52 14.58
CA SER A 105 -28.80 -3.41 15.67
C SER A 105 -27.85 -4.60 15.87
N LYS A 106 -27.78 -5.12 17.11
CA LYS A 106 -26.87 -6.23 17.50
C LYS A 106 -26.93 -7.47 16.60
N VAL A 107 -28.09 -7.77 15.99
CA VAL A 107 -28.26 -8.91 15.07
C VAL A 107 -27.49 -8.70 13.76
N LYS A 108 -27.39 -7.45 13.27
CA LYS A 108 -26.63 -7.12 12.06
C LYS A 108 -25.12 -7.08 12.30
N ASN A 109 -24.67 -6.96 13.55
CA ASN A 109 -23.24 -6.95 13.90
C ASN A 109 -22.52 -8.27 13.57
N VAL A 110 -23.21 -9.42 13.65
CA VAL A 110 -22.63 -10.71 13.25
C VAL A 110 -22.32 -10.72 11.75
N VAL A 111 -23.22 -10.15 10.94
CA VAL A 111 -23.03 -10.04 9.50
C VAL A 111 -21.88 -9.09 9.15
N HIS A 112 -21.79 -7.95 9.84
CA HIS A 112 -20.69 -6.99 9.66
C HIS A 112 -19.34 -7.54 10.09
N SER A 113 -19.28 -8.27 11.21
CA SER A 113 -18.07 -8.95 11.65
C SER A 113 -17.55 -9.94 10.60
N LYS A 114 -18.44 -10.77 10.03
CA LYS A 114 -18.08 -11.69 8.94
C LYS A 114 -17.59 -10.95 7.69
N ARG A 115 -18.23 -9.83 7.32
CA ARG A 115 -17.81 -9.02 6.17
C ARG A 115 -16.44 -8.36 6.40
N SER A 116 -16.22 -7.81 7.59
CA SER A 116 -14.95 -7.20 7.98
C SER A 116 -13.83 -8.23 7.96
N LYS A 117 -14.06 -9.43 8.52
CA LYS A 117 -13.10 -10.54 8.46
C LYS A 117 -12.71 -10.91 7.02
N ASN A 118 -13.70 -11.07 6.14
CA ASN A 118 -13.43 -11.39 4.73
C ASN A 118 -12.56 -10.32 4.03
N TRP A 119 -12.81 -9.04 4.30
CA TRP A 119 -11.98 -7.97 3.73
C TRP A 119 -10.59 -7.91 4.37
N ASN A 120 -10.46 -8.16 5.67
CA ASN A 120 -9.17 -8.27 6.34
C ASN A 120 -8.32 -9.41 5.76
N GLU A 121 -8.93 -10.56 5.44
CA GLU A 121 -8.23 -11.67 4.78
C GLU A 121 -7.66 -11.28 3.41
N ILE A 122 -8.37 -10.44 2.65
CA ILE A 122 -7.88 -9.90 1.37
C ILE A 122 -6.78 -8.86 1.62
N LEU A 123 -6.95 -7.98 2.61
CA LEU A 123 -5.98 -6.96 2.98
C LEU A 123 -4.62 -7.59 3.35
N ILE A 124 -4.64 -8.65 4.15
CA ILE A 124 -3.44 -9.40 4.55
C ILE A 124 -2.73 -9.94 3.31
N GLN A 125 -3.44 -10.58 2.38
CA GLN A 125 -2.85 -11.10 1.14
C GLN A 125 -2.19 -10.02 0.28
N VAL A 126 -2.82 -8.83 0.18
CA VAL A 126 -2.25 -7.69 -0.56
C VAL A 126 -0.98 -7.20 0.14
N ILE A 127 -1.03 -6.99 1.46
CA ILE A 127 0.12 -6.51 2.25
C ILE A 127 1.27 -7.50 2.21
N ASP A 128 1.00 -8.79 2.37
CA ASP A 128 2.03 -9.83 2.33
C ASP A 128 2.67 -9.90 0.95
N LYS A 129 1.89 -9.75 -0.13
CA LYS A 129 2.45 -9.67 -1.48
C LYS A 129 3.32 -8.42 -1.66
N MET A 130 2.88 -7.26 -1.18
CA MET A 130 3.69 -6.03 -1.22
C MET A 130 5.02 -6.26 -0.52
N LYS A 131 5.01 -6.76 0.71
CA LYS A 131 6.22 -7.03 1.50
C LYS A 131 7.20 -7.99 0.80
N SER A 132 6.70 -9.09 0.22
CA SER A 132 7.52 -10.06 -0.52
C SER A 132 8.14 -9.42 -1.75
N ARG A 133 7.33 -8.74 -2.56
CA ARG A 133 7.76 -8.09 -3.82
C ARG A 133 8.76 -6.98 -3.56
N ASP A 134 8.50 -6.15 -2.54
CA ASP A 134 9.42 -5.11 -2.10
C ASP A 134 10.79 -5.69 -1.78
N TYR A 135 10.84 -6.79 -1.01
CA TYR A 135 12.08 -7.45 -0.64
C TYR A 135 12.83 -8.02 -1.84
N GLU A 136 12.13 -8.77 -2.71
CA GLU A 136 12.69 -9.34 -3.94
C GLU A 136 13.29 -8.25 -4.85
N GLU A 137 12.57 -7.14 -5.01
CA GLU A 137 13.01 -6.04 -5.86
C GLU A 137 14.19 -5.28 -5.25
N TYR A 138 14.24 -5.10 -3.92
CA TYR A 138 15.43 -4.57 -3.26
C TYR A 138 16.65 -5.47 -3.45
N LEU A 139 16.50 -6.79 -3.40
CA LEU A 139 17.60 -7.73 -3.70
C LEU A 139 18.08 -7.61 -5.14
N LEU A 140 17.16 -7.49 -6.11
CA LEU A 140 17.51 -7.31 -7.52
C LEU A 140 18.27 -6.01 -7.76
N ILE A 141 17.82 -4.91 -7.13
CA ILE A 141 18.49 -3.60 -7.22
C ILE A 141 19.87 -3.65 -6.56
N PHE A 142 19.99 -4.31 -5.40
CA PHE A 142 21.26 -4.44 -4.68
C PHE A 142 22.30 -5.23 -5.48
N ASN A 143 21.91 -6.38 -6.03
CA ASN A 143 22.79 -7.25 -6.79
C ASN A 143 23.09 -6.73 -8.21
N ASN A 144 22.26 -5.85 -8.75
CA ASN A 144 22.46 -5.24 -10.06
C ASN A 144 22.10 -3.74 -10.03
N PRO A 145 23.08 -2.85 -9.83
CA PRO A 145 22.83 -1.40 -9.78
C PRO A 145 22.22 -0.81 -11.06
N SER A 146 22.39 -1.49 -12.20
CA SER A 146 21.80 -1.08 -13.49
C SER A 146 20.35 -1.51 -13.66
N TYR A 147 19.84 -2.38 -12.79
CA TYR A 147 18.46 -2.86 -12.82
C TYR A 147 17.47 -1.71 -12.60
N LYS A 148 16.44 -1.68 -13.44
CA LYS A 148 15.31 -0.75 -13.36
C LYS A 148 14.05 -1.55 -13.04
N SER A 149 13.51 -1.35 -11.86
CA SER A 149 12.32 -2.05 -11.41
C SER A 149 11.07 -1.51 -12.10
N ILE A 150 10.37 -2.37 -12.83
CA ILE A 150 9.03 -2.07 -13.38
C ILE A 150 7.99 -2.05 -12.24
N TYR A 151 8.21 -2.83 -11.18
CA TYR A 151 7.33 -2.88 -10.03
C TYR A 151 7.25 -1.53 -9.30
N PHE A 152 8.37 -0.85 -9.17
CA PHE A 152 8.49 0.47 -8.54
C PHE A 152 8.27 1.65 -9.50
N GLU A 153 7.70 1.44 -10.68
CA GLU A 153 7.32 2.55 -11.56
C GLU A 153 6.47 3.57 -10.79
N ASP A 154 6.81 4.85 -10.92
CA ASP A 154 6.27 6.01 -10.19
C ASP A 154 6.63 6.11 -8.69
N TYR A 155 7.57 5.28 -8.21
CA TYR A 155 8.11 5.29 -6.84
C TYR A 155 9.63 5.53 -6.80
N ASP A 156 10.15 6.34 -7.72
CA ASP A 156 11.59 6.60 -7.86
C ASP A 156 12.23 7.09 -6.55
N PHE A 157 11.54 7.94 -5.79
CA PHE A 157 12.03 8.45 -4.50
C PHE A 157 12.43 7.34 -3.52
N ILE A 158 11.65 6.26 -3.43
CA ILE A 158 11.93 5.14 -2.53
C ILE A 158 13.18 4.39 -3.01
N ILE A 159 13.32 4.21 -4.32
CA ILE A 159 14.46 3.53 -4.93
C ILE A 159 15.73 4.38 -4.83
N ASP A 160 15.64 5.68 -5.05
CA ASP A 160 16.76 6.61 -4.93
C ASP A 160 17.25 6.67 -3.49
N HIS A 161 16.34 6.69 -2.51
CA HIS A 161 16.70 6.59 -1.10
C HIS A 161 17.42 5.27 -0.79
N PHE A 162 16.87 4.14 -1.26
CA PHE A 162 17.50 2.82 -1.10
C PHE A 162 18.91 2.77 -1.72
N LYS A 163 19.07 3.26 -2.96
CA LYS A 163 20.36 3.33 -3.64
C LYS A 163 21.35 4.24 -2.92
N ASN A 164 20.88 5.36 -2.36
CA ASN A 164 21.71 6.24 -1.55
C ASN A 164 22.23 5.53 -0.28
N LEU A 165 21.38 4.77 0.41
CA LEU A 165 21.79 3.97 1.57
C LEU A 165 22.85 2.91 1.23
N ILE A 166 22.74 2.28 0.05
CA ILE A 166 23.79 1.38 -0.46
C ILE A 166 25.09 2.16 -0.69
N SER A 167 25.03 3.30 -1.38
CA SER A 167 26.22 4.07 -1.77
C SER A 167 26.97 4.69 -0.60
N THR A 168 26.26 5.00 0.50
CA THR A 168 26.83 5.58 1.72
C THR A 168 27.35 4.51 2.68
N SER A 169 27.22 3.23 2.35
CA SER A 169 27.55 2.09 3.21
C SER A 169 26.91 2.20 4.60
N ASN A 170 25.73 2.84 4.71
CA ASN A 170 25.02 3.00 5.96
C ASN A 170 24.18 1.74 6.24
N ILE A 171 24.88 0.69 6.68
CA ILE A 171 24.38 -0.65 6.94
C ILE A 171 23.20 -0.65 7.92
N GLU A 172 23.28 0.11 9.01
CA GLU A 172 22.21 0.14 10.00
C GLU A 172 20.93 0.74 9.41
N GLU A 173 21.04 1.88 8.72
CA GLU A 173 19.89 2.52 8.07
C GLU A 173 19.33 1.70 6.91
N LEU A 174 20.19 1.03 6.14
CA LEU A 174 19.77 0.12 5.06
C LEU A 174 18.94 -1.03 5.64
N SER A 175 19.41 -1.64 6.72
CA SER A 175 18.69 -2.75 7.34
C SER A 175 17.35 -2.31 7.94
N ASN A 176 17.33 -1.15 8.61
CA ASN A 176 16.11 -0.55 9.17
C ASN A 176 15.12 -0.17 8.07
N PHE A 177 15.61 0.36 6.95
CA PHE A 177 14.79 0.68 5.78
C PHE A 177 14.13 -0.58 5.20
N ILE A 178 14.89 -1.64 4.94
CA ILE A 178 14.35 -2.90 4.38
C ILE A 178 13.35 -3.53 5.37
N THR A 179 13.73 -3.61 6.65
CA THR A 179 12.88 -4.21 7.71
C THR A 179 11.55 -3.47 7.85
N SER A 180 11.56 -2.13 7.84
CA SER A 180 10.33 -1.33 7.96
C SER A 180 9.38 -1.49 6.77
N HIS A 181 9.90 -1.71 5.56
CA HIS A 181 9.07 -1.85 4.35
C HIS A 181 8.58 -3.28 4.16
N THR A 182 9.38 -4.28 4.53
CA THR A 182 9.13 -5.69 4.20
C THR A 182 8.69 -6.51 5.41
N GLY A 183 8.91 -6.03 6.63
CA GLY A 183 8.70 -6.79 7.85
C GLY A 183 9.63 -8.00 7.99
N LYS A 184 10.68 -8.09 7.16
CA LYS A 184 11.70 -9.14 7.25
C LYS A 184 12.54 -8.96 8.51
N ASN A 185 13.03 -10.08 9.05
CA ASN A 185 13.85 -10.04 10.24
C ASN A 185 15.19 -9.35 9.93
N ASN A 186 15.66 -8.47 10.82
CA ASN A 186 16.94 -7.78 10.68
C ASN A 186 18.12 -8.75 10.42
N ASN A 187 18.12 -9.93 11.06
CA ASN A 187 19.15 -10.95 10.84
C ASN A 187 19.08 -11.58 9.44
N GLU A 188 17.89 -11.72 8.86
CA GLU A 188 17.71 -12.21 7.48
C GLU A 188 18.19 -11.16 6.48
N VAL A 189 17.76 -9.91 6.67
CA VAL A 189 18.24 -8.76 5.89
C VAL A 189 19.76 -8.68 5.96
N GLN A 190 20.33 -8.86 7.15
CA GLN A 190 21.78 -8.81 7.30
C GLN A 190 22.50 -9.89 6.50
N LYS A 191 21.94 -11.10 6.45
CA LYS A 191 22.52 -12.19 5.67
C LYS A 191 22.53 -11.88 4.18
N ASP A 192 21.39 -11.43 3.66
CA ASP A 192 21.20 -11.30 2.23
C ASP A 192 21.89 -10.05 1.64
N PHE A 193 22.07 -8.99 2.43
CA PHE A 193 22.64 -7.72 1.97
C PHE A 193 24.08 -7.45 2.44
N TYR A 194 24.64 -8.25 3.35
CA TYR A 194 26.01 -8.03 3.85
C TYR A 194 27.00 -9.16 3.58
N PHE A 195 26.57 -10.40 3.33
CA PHE A 195 27.54 -11.49 3.03
C PHE A 195 28.04 -11.51 1.57
N THR A 196 27.50 -10.65 0.71
CA THR A 196 27.88 -10.54 -0.71
C THR A 196 29.00 -9.51 -0.99
N THR A 197 29.49 -8.77 0.01
CA THR A 197 30.55 -7.76 -0.17
C THR A 197 31.99 -8.29 0.03
N LEU A 198 32.18 -9.61 0.14
CA LEU A 198 33.48 -10.25 0.42
C LEU A 198 34.08 -11.07 -0.74
N SER A 199 33.66 -10.84 -1.99
CA SER A 199 34.27 -11.50 -3.16
C SER A 199 34.88 -10.53 -4.16
#